data_AF-A0A4Q2ZFA9-F1
#
_entry.id   AF-A0A4Q2ZFA9-F1
#
_cell.length_a   1.000
_cell.length_b   1.000
_cell.length_c   1.000
_cell.angle_alpha   90.00
_cell.angle_beta   90.00
_cell.angle_gamma   90.00
#
_symmetry.space_group_name_H-M   'P 1'
#
loop_
_entity.id
_entity.type
_entity.pdbx_description
1 polymer ?
#
loop_
_entity_poly.entity_id
_entity_poly.type
_entity_poly.pdbx_seq_one_letter_code
_entity_poly.pdbx_strand_id
1 'polypeptide(L)'
;MPLYHFRQNNSGGSFHTDRKKGIGPNVYIAAETPEKANFRAVEIGIYFDGAGDCECCGARWSSASQWDETEKVDTDKYTFNYHDEVYVHDEDPAKGFRIISKPE
;
A
#
# COMPACT_ATOMS: atom_id res chain seq x y z
N MET A 1 -3.92 16.68 -3.34
CA MET A 1 -2.63 15.97 -3.33
C MET A 1 -2.87 14.56 -3.82
N PRO A 2 -2.05 14.05 -4.75
CA PRO A 2 -2.24 12.72 -5.28
C PRO A 2 -2.01 11.64 -4.23
N LEU A 3 -2.65 10.49 -4.43
CA LEU A 3 -2.41 9.26 -3.69
C LEU A 3 -1.87 8.21 -4.65
N TYR A 4 -0.91 7.42 -4.18
CA TYR A 4 -0.39 6.26 -4.90
C TYR A 4 -0.73 4.99 -4.14
N HIS A 5 -1.30 4.03 -4.85
CA HIS A 5 -1.83 2.80 -4.27
C HIS A 5 -0.83 1.65 -4.43
N PHE A 6 -0.37 1.13 -3.29
CA PHE A 6 0.42 -0.10 -3.21
C PHE A 6 -0.49 -1.23 -2.73
N ARG A 7 -0.75 -2.19 -3.62
CA ARG A 7 -1.51 -3.40 -3.32
C ARG A 7 -0.59 -4.61 -3.24
N GLN A 8 -0.72 -5.40 -2.19
CA GLN A 8 -0.02 -6.69 -2.13
C GLN A 8 -0.58 -7.66 -3.16
N ASN A 9 0.29 -8.24 -3.96
CA ASN A 9 0.04 -9.49 -4.62
C ASN A 9 0.25 -10.63 -3.60
N ASN A 10 -0.79 -11.44 -3.39
CA ASN A 10 -0.80 -12.53 -2.43
C ASN A 10 -1.29 -13.84 -3.05
N SER A 11 -1.14 -14.01 -4.37
CA SER A 11 -1.60 -15.21 -5.08
C SER A 11 -1.08 -16.48 -4.40
N GLY A 12 -1.93 -17.21 -3.66
CA GLY A 12 -1.56 -18.46 -2.98
C GLY A 12 -0.92 -18.34 -1.59
N GLY A 13 -0.98 -17.17 -0.91
CA GLY A 13 -0.35 -16.98 0.40
C GLY A 13 -1.04 -15.99 1.34
N SER A 14 -0.34 -15.61 2.41
CA SER A 14 -0.79 -14.63 3.40
C SER A 14 -0.25 -13.22 3.13
N PHE A 15 -1.02 -12.20 3.51
CA PHE A 15 -0.55 -10.82 3.49
C PHE A 15 0.51 -10.56 4.55
N HIS A 16 1.48 -9.71 4.22
CA HIS A 16 2.43 -9.17 5.19
C HIS A 16 1.81 -7.92 5.83
N THR A 17 1.62 -7.93 7.14
CA THR A 17 1.01 -6.81 7.86
C THR A 17 1.93 -6.34 8.98
N ASP A 18 2.13 -5.03 9.06
CA ASP A 18 2.78 -4.37 10.19
C ASP A 18 1.97 -3.11 10.50
N ARG A 19 1.00 -3.28 11.40
CA ARG A 19 0.08 -2.21 11.78
C ARG A 19 0.80 -1.02 12.40
N LYS A 20 1.98 -1.19 13.01
CA LYS A 20 2.76 -0.08 13.61
C LYS A 20 3.42 0.78 12.54
N LYS A 21 3.82 0.17 11.43
CA LYS A 21 4.39 0.87 10.26
C LYS A 21 3.34 1.27 9.23
N GLY A 22 2.07 0.97 9.49
CA GLY A 22 0.98 1.23 8.56
C GLY A 22 1.08 0.40 7.28
N ILE A 23 1.52 -0.86 7.40
CA ILE A 23 1.61 -1.81 6.29
C ILE A 23 0.47 -2.80 6.41
N GLY A 24 -0.29 -2.93 5.33
CA GLY A 24 -1.34 -3.93 5.15
C GLY A 24 -1.51 -4.32 3.69
N PRO A 25 -2.58 -5.05 3.35
CA PRO A 25 -2.82 -5.50 1.96
C PRO A 25 -2.98 -4.34 0.97
N ASN A 26 -3.51 -3.21 1.44
CA ASN A 26 -3.65 -1.98 0.69
C ASN A 26 -3.04 -0.82 1.48
N VAL A 27 -2.07 -0.15 0.86
CA VAL A 27 -1.37 1.01 1.40
C VAL A 27 -1.47 2.15 0.38
N TYR A 28 -1.96 3.30 0.82
CA TYR A 28 -1.97 4.53 0.05
C TYR A 28 -0.97 5.51 0.64
N ILE A 29 -0.18 6.16 -0.21
CA ILE A 29 0.77 7.19 0.21
C ILE A 29 0.46 8.47 -0.56
N ALA A 30 0.21 9.56 0.17
CA ALA A 30 0.10 10.88 -0.43
C ALA A 30 1.49 11.41 -0.82
N ALA A 31 1.65 11.86 -2.05
CA ALA A 31 2.90 12.43 -2.54
C ALA A 31 2.66 13.25 -3.81
N GLU A 32 3.56 14.20 -4.11
CA GLU A 32 3.50 14.96 -5.37
C GLU A 32 3.89 14.16 -6.62
N THR A 33 4.69 13.10 -6.47
CA THR A 33 5.19 12.29 -7.59
C THR A 33 5.27 10.80 -7.19
N PRO A 34 5.22 9.86 -8.16
CA PRO A 34 5.35 8.44 -7.87
C PRO A 34 6.73 8.09 -7.27
N GLU A 35 7.81 8.79 -7.65
CA GLU A 35 9.14 8.58 -7.08
C GLU A 35 9.18 8.92 -5.59
N LYS A 36 8.53 10.03 -5.19
CA LYS A 36 8.36 10.37 -3.78
C LYS A 36 7.54 9.29 -3.07
N ALA A 37 6.42 8.84 -3.65
CA ALA A 37 5.63 7.77 -3.04
C ALA A 37 6.42 6.47 -2.86
N ASN A 38 7.18 6.05 -3.89
CA ASN A 38 8.04 4.87 -3.85
C ASN A 38 9.13 5.00 -2.78
N PHE A 39 9.78 6.17 -2.67
CA PHE A 39 10.76 6.42 -1.63
C PHE A 39 10.15 6.26 -0.24
N ARG A 40 8.97 6.86 0.00
CA ARG A 40 8.27 6.77 1.29
C ARG A 40 7.79 5.35 1.59
N ALA A 41 7.35 4.60 0.57
CA ALA A 41 7.01 3.19 0.70
C ALA A 41 8.20 2.36 1.22
N VAL A 42 9.40 2.62 0.68
CA VAL A 42 10.63 1.96 1.14
C VAL A 42 10.97 2.32 2.58
N GLU A 43 10.84 3.60 2.96
CA GLU A 43 11.09 4.04 4.34
C GLU A 43 10.19 3.36 5.39
N ILE A 44 8.93 3.07 5.04
CA ILE A 44 8.02 2.34 5.94
C ILE A 44 8.23 0.82 5.92
N GLY A 45 9.01 0.29 4.96
CA GLY A 45 9.38 -1.12 4.88
C GLY A 45 8.74 -1.92 3.74
N ILE A 46 8.15 -1.25 2.74
CA ILE A 46 7.80 -1.87 1.45
C ILE A 46 9.09 -2.02 0.63
N TYR A 47 9.17 -3.02 -0.24
CA TYR A 47 10.31 -3.28 -1.11
C TYR A 47 9.81 -3.54 -2.53
N PHE A 48 10.66 -3.33 -3.53
CA PHE A 48 10.26 -3.48 -4.96
C PHE A 48 11.19 -4.40 -5.76
N ASP A 49 12.18 -5.01 -5.10
CA ASP A 49 13.15 -5.92 -5.72
C ASP A 49 12.62 -7.36 -5.83
N GLY A 50 11.46 -7.64 -5.23
CA GLY A 50 10.87 -8.99 -5.18
C GLY A 50 11.70 -9.98 -4.36
N ALA A 51 12.69 -9.51 -3.59
CA ALA A 51 13.60 -10.39 -2.86
C ALA A 51 12.85 -11.15 -1.76
N GLY A 52 12.88 -12.48 -1.84
CA GLY A 52 12.17 -13.36 -0.90
C GLY A 52 10.70 -13.59 -1.22
N ASP A 53 10.19 -13.06 -2.34
CA ASP A 53 8.85 -13.41 -2.84
C ASP A 53 8.85 -14.77 -3.55
N CYS A 54 7.71 -15.45 -3.59
CA CYS A 54 7.62 -16.73 -4.31
C CYS A 54 7.84 -16.50 -5.80
N GLU A 55 8.81 -17.19 -6.39
CA GLU A 55 9.01 -17.24 -7.84
C GLU A 55 7.73 -17.61 -8.60
N CYS A 56 6.89 -18.45 -7.98
CA CYS A 56 5.61 -18.90 -8.51
C CYS A 56 4.49 -17.83 -8.46
N CYS A 57 4.53 -16.92 -7.49
CA CYS A 57 3.49 -15.93 -7.23
C CYS A 57 3.81 -14.58 -7.88
N GLY A 58 5.08 -14.35 -8.18
CA GLY A 58 5.62 -13.05 -8.59
C GLY A 58 5.89 -12.13 -7.38
N ALA A 59 6.34 -10.92 -7.68
CA ALA A 59 6.61 -9.92 -6.66
C ALA A 59 5.35 -9.56 -5.87
N ARG A 60 5.50 -9.38 -4.56
CA ARG A 60 4.46 -8.96 -3.62
C ARG A 60 4.06 -7.51 -3.86
N TRP A 61 5.04 -6.67 -4.20
CA TRP A 61 4.87 -5.24 -4.37
C TRP A 61 5.43 -4.81 -5.72
N SER A 62 4.81 -3.77 -6.29
CA SER A 62 5.30 -3.09 -7.48
C SER A 62 5.45 -1.60 -7.18
N SER A 63 6.48 -0.98 -7.75
CA SER A 63 6.65 0.47 -7.68
C SER A 63 5.51 1.18 -8.41
N ALA A 64 5.03 2.29 -7.85
CA ALA A 64 4.06 3.15 -8.49
C ALA A 64 4.70 3.93 -9.66
N SER A 65 3.87 4.22 -10.66
CA SER A 65 4.14 5.09 -11.79
C SER A 65 3.13 6.25 -11.83
N GLN A 66 3.30 7.18 -12.78
CA GLN A 66 2.35 8.28 -12.97
C GLN A 66 0.92 7.79 -13.29
N TRP A 67 0.76 6.57 -13.81
CA TRP A 67 -0.53 5.99 -14.16
C TRP A 67 -1.27 5.37 -12.97
N ASP A 68 -0.58 5.25 -11.83
CA ASP A 68 -1.12 4.70 -10.58
C ASP A 68 -1.62 5.80 -9.62
N GLU A 69 -1.64 7.04 -10.09
CA GLU A 69 -2.18 8.18 -9.38
C GLU A 69 -3.70 8.08 -9.22
N THR A 70 -4.19 8.33 -8.00
CA THR A 70 -5.62 8.44 -7.69
C THR A 70 -5.90 9.60 -6.74
N GLU A 71 -7.08 10.20 -6.85
CA GLU A 71 -7.56 11.24 -5.93
C GLU A 71 -8.27 10.67 -4.70
N LYS A 72 -8.62 9.38 -4.72
CA LYS A 72 -9.42 8.73 -3.67
C LYS A 72 -8.84 7.39 -3.25
N VAL A 73 -9.02 7.08 -1.98
CA VAL A 73 -8.79 5.75 -1.42
C VAL A 73 -9.95 4.85 -1.84
N ASP A 74 -9.65 3.65 -2.37
CA ASP A 74 -10.69 2.67 -2.65
C ASP A 74 -11.18 2.07 -1.33
N THR A 75 -12.48 2.23 -1.08
CA THR A 75 -13.18 1.68 0.08
C THR A 75 -14.44 0.91 -0.34
N ASP A 76 -14.49 0.42 -1.58
CA ASP A 76 -15.58 -0.42 -2.04
C ASP A 76 -15.65 -1.71 -1.20
N LYS A 77 -16.84 -2.30 -1.08
CA LYS A 77 -17.04 -3.56 -0.34
C LYS A 77 -16.09 -4.67 -0.79
N TYR A 78 -15.68 -4.68 -2.06
CA TYR A 78 -14.77 -5.68 -2.60
C TYR A 78 -13.33 -5.47 -2.13
N THR A 79 -12.92 -4.24 -1.82
CA THR A 79 -11.64 -3.95 -1.18
C THR A 79 -11.53 -4.73 0.13
N PHE A 80 -12.63 -4.88 0.87
CA PHE A 80 -12.64 -5.58 2.15
C PHE A 80 -13.05 -7.07 2.07
N ASN A 81 -12.93 -7.69 0.90
CA ASN A 81 -13.25 -9.12 0.73
C ASN A 81 -12.27 -10.03 1.49
N TYR A 82 -11.02 -9.60 1.65
CA TYR A 82 -9.94 -10.45 2.18
C TYR A 82 -9.17 -9.82 3.36
N HIS A 83 -9.53 -8.60 3.75
CA HIS A 83 -8.94 -7.88 4.88
C HIS A 83 -9.88 -6.75 5.32
N ASP A 84 -9.69 -6.27 6.55
CA ASP A 84 -10.61 -5.30 7.15
C ASP A 84 -10.03 -3.88 7.24
N GLU A 85 -8.78 -3.67 6.80
CA GLU A 85 -8.06 -2.41 6.99
C GLU A 85 -7.39 -1.94 5.71
N VAL A 86 -7.45 -0.62 5.48
CA VAL A 86 -6.68 0.11 4.47
C VAL A 86 -5.85 1.18 5.17
N TYR A 87 -4.59 1.29 4.79
CA TYR A 87 -3.64 2.19 5.43
C TYR A 87 -3.38 3.39 4.53
N VAL A 88 -3.44 4.61 5.08
CA VAL A 88 -3.29 5.85 4.32
C VAL A 88 -2.28 6.74 5.01
N HIS A 89 -1.09 6.86 4.42
CA HIS A 89 0.01 7.71 4.89
C HIS A 89 -0.13 9.12 4.33
N ASP A 90 0.10 10.11 5.19
CA ASP A 90 0.22 11.50 4.76
C ASP A 90 1.54 11.72 4.01
N GLU A 91 1.61 12.79 3.23
CA GLU A 91 2.86 13.21 2.60
C GLU A 91 3.91 13.55 3.65
N ASP A 92 3.48 14.22 4.72
CA ASP A 92 4.33 14.54 5.85
C ASP A 92 4.48 13.33 6.81
N PRO A 93 5.67 12.71 6.90
CA PRO A 93 5.92 11.61 7.84
C PRO A 93 5.52 11.91 9.27
N ALA A 94 5.64 13.17 9.71
CA ALA A 94 5.38 13.55 11.08
C ALA A 94 3.89 13.42 11.47
N LYS A 95 2.98 13.46 10.48
CA LYS A 95 1.55 13.24 10.70
C LYS A 95 1.17 11.75 10.74
N GLY A 96 2.08 10.87 10.31
CA GLY A 96 1.87 9.44 10.31
C GLY A 96 0.84 8.97 9.29
N PHE A 97 0.02 7.99 9.69
CA PHE A 97 -1.00 7.39 8.84
C PHE A 97 -2.31 7.21 9.61
N ARG A 98 -3.39 7.08 8.85
CA ARG A 98 -4.71 6.69 9.34
C ARG A 98 -5.11 5.33 8.79
N ILE A 99 -6.01 4.66 9.50
CA ILE A 99 -6.59 3.37 9.10
C ILE A 99 -8.04 3.59 8.73
N ILE A 100 -8.46 3.10 7.57
CA ILE A 100 -9.87 2.96 7.22
C ILE A 100 -10.26 1.50 7.45
N SER A 101 -11.25 1.27 8.30
CA SER A 101 -11.77 -0.06 8.59
C SER A 101 -12.96 -0.39 7.70
N LYS A 102 -13.19 -1.69 7.50
CA LYS A 102 -14.39 -2.22 6.84
C LYS A 102 -15.65 -1.63 7.46
N PRO A 103 -16.60 -1.10 6.65
CA PRO A 103 -17.90 -0.67 7.15
C PRO A 103 -18.68 -1.84 7.76
N GLU A 104 -19.44 -1.58 8.83
CA GLU A 104 -20.36 -2.55 9.44
C GLU A 104 -21.52 -2.97 8.52
#